data_AF-A0A535U364-F1
#
_entry.id   AF-A0A535U364-F1
#
_cell.length_a   1.000
_cell.length_b   1.000
_cell.length_c   1.000
_cell.angle_alpha   90.00
_cell.angle_beta   90.00
_cell.angle_gamma   90.00
#
_symmetry.space_group_name_H-M   'P 1'
#
loop_
_entity.id
_entity.type
_entity.pdbx_description
1 polymer ?
#
loop_
_entity_poly.entity_id
_entity_poly.type
_entity_poly.pdbx_seq_one_letter_code
_entity_poly.pdbx_strand_id
1 'polypeptide(L)'
;MKDPWFAGLVALIGLVAGLCLWILTIALSRGNVSGDGWSLSGNGALVVPFGIGPAVVAGGWAATILRMRGHPRWLLLGIGSAFVGLALTAACLLSLIAFGPRGRDAGAAASLFFGFVLYGWLLGSAIVAALIRAPDPARGGPPFWSIAALVLLPVTLIAGCEAGTGV
;
A
#
# COMPACT_ATOMS: atom_id res chain seq x y z
N MET A 1 20.30 11.19 -1.85
CA MET A 1 19.43 12.39 -1.77
C MET A 1 20.29 13.55 -1.28
N LYS A 2 20.37 14.67 -2.00
CA LYS A 2 21.19 15.83 -1.58
C LYS A 2 20.41 16.81 -0.66
N ASP A 3 19.17 16.50 -0.33
CA ASP A 3 18.28 17.34 0.47
C ASP A 3 17.85 16.58 1.74
N PRO A 4 18.53 16.80 2.89
CA PRO A 4 18.24 16.12 4.14
C PRO A 4 16.88 16.56 4.72
N TRP A 5 16.42 17.77 4.40
CA TRP A 5 15.13 18.28 4.86
C TRP A 5 13.98 17.52 4.21
N PHE A 6 14.06 17.31 2.89
CA PHE A 6 13.05 16.51 2.18
C PHE A 6 13.00 15.06 2.69
N ALA A 7 14.16 14.44 2.93
CA ALA A 7 14.23 13.10 3.50
C ALA A 7 13.60 13.04 4.90
N GLY A 8 13.89 14.02 5.76
CA GLY A 8 13.30 14.14 7.09
C GLY A 8 11.78 14.32 7.04
N LEU A 9 11.28 15.14 6.11
CA LEU A 9 9.84 15.37 5.93
C LEU A 9 9.13 14.10 5.44
N VAL A 10 9.70 13.38 4.47
CA VAL A 10 9.16 12.09 4.01
C VAL A 10 9.14 11.06 5.15
N ALA A 11 10.20 10.98 5.95
CA ALA A 11 10.26 10.08 7.10
C ALA A 11 9.21 10.44 8.16
N LEU A 12 9.02 11.72 8.47
CA LEU A 12 8.00 12.20 9.41
C LEU A 12 6.59 11.88 8.91
N ILE A 13 6.29 12.15 7.63
CA ILE A 13 5.00 11.79 7.03
C ILE A 13 4.78 10.28 7.08
N GLY A 14 5.80 9.47 6.79
CA GLY A 14 5.73 8.01 6.89
C GLY A 14 5.40 7.55 8.31
N LEU A 15 6.03 8.16 9.33
CA LEU A 15 5.77 7.86 10.74
C LEU A 15 4.34 8.22 11.14
N VAL A 16 3.88 9.42 10.77
CA VAL A 16 2.50 9.87 11.03
C VAL A 16 1.50 8.96 10.33
N ALA A 17 1.74 8.60 9.07
CA ALA A 17 0.88 7.68 8.32
C ALA A 17 0.84 6.30 8.97
N GLY A 18 1.99 5.76 9.40
CA GLY A 18 2.06 4.50 10.13
C GLY A 18 1.29 4.53 11.45
N LEU A 19 1.41 5.62 12.22
CA LEU A 19 0.65 5.83 13.45
C LEU A 19 -0.86 5.91 13.19
N CYS A 20 -1.28 6.64 12.16
CA CYS A 20 -2.68 6.72 11.74
C CYS A 20 -3.23 5.33 11.34
N LEU A 21 -2.48 4.56 10.53
CA LEU A 21 -2.86 3.21 10.15
C LEU A 21 -2.96 2.29 11.38
N TRP A 22 -2.03 2.40 12.32
CA TRP A 22 -2.06 1.60 13.55
C TRP A 22 -3.27 1.93 14.43
N ILE A 23 -3.54 3.21 14.67
CA ILE A 23 -4.73 3.67 15.42
C ILE A 23 -6.01 3.18 14.74
N LEU A 24 -6.10 3.33 13.42
CA LEU A 24 -7.26 2.88 12.64
C LEU A 24 -7.44 1.36 12.73
N THR A 25 -6.36 0.59 12.68
CA THR A 25 -6.38 -0.87 12.83
C THR A 25 -6.91 -1.27 14.21
N ILE A 26 -6.41 -0.65 15.28
CA ILE A 26 -6.90 -0.93 16.64
C ILE A 26 -8.38 -0.57 16.78
N ALA A 27 -8.76 0.61 16.28
CA ALA A 27 -10.14 1.10 16.37
C ALA A 27 -11.13 0.16 15.67
N LEU A 28 -10.79 -0.30 14.46
CA LEU A 28 -11.61 -1.26 13.72
C LEU A 28 -11.59 -2.64 14.37
N SER A 29 -10.43 -3.12 14.84
CA SER A 29 -10.29 -4.43 15.47
C SER A 29 -11.17 -4.57 16.73
N ARG A 30 -11.32 -3.48 17.49
CA ARG A 30 -12.19 -3.40 18.68
C ARG A 30 -13.62 -2.95 18.39
N GLY A 31 -13.91 -2.54 17.15
CA GLY A 31 -15.23 -2.11 16.74
C GLY A 31 -16.16 -3.27 16.41
N ASN A 32 -17.43 -2.95 16.15
CA ASN A 32 -18.46 -3.94 15.76
C ASN A 32 -18.86 -3.80 14.29
N VAL A 33 -17.99 -3.21 13.45
CA VAL A 33 -18.29 -3.00 12.03
C VAL A 33 -18.23 -4.34 11.32
N SER A 34 -19.41 -4.86 10.99
CA SER A 34 -19.60 -6.18 10.40
C SER A 34 -20.90 -6.22 9.60
N GLY A 35 -21.05 -7.24 8.77
CA GLY A 35 -22.26 -7.52 8.02
C GLY A 35 -22.34 -9.01 7.63
N ASP A 36 -23.30 -9.35 6.78
CA ASP A 36 -23.54 -10.74 6.39
C ASP A 36 -22.32 -11.37 5.73
N GLY A 37 -21.59 -12.20 6.49
CA GLY A 37 -20.42 -12.94 6.02
C GLY A 37 -19.10 -12.17 6.03
N TRP A 38 -19.04 -10.93 6.53
CA TRP A 38 -17.80 -10.15 6.66
C TRP A 38 -17.74 -9.39 7.99
N SER A 39 -16.52 -9.18 8.48
CA SER A 39 -16.28 -8.35 9.67
C SER A 39 -14.99 -7.58 9.49
N LEU A 40 -14.96 -6.33 9.96
CA LEU A 40 -13.74 -5.54 10.15
C LEU A 40 -13.22 -5.59 11.60
N SER A 41 -13.90 -6.32 12.49
CA SER A 41 -13.43 -6.58 13.85
C SER A 41 -12.42 -7.73 13.90
N GLY A 42 -11.63 -7.79 14.98
CA GLY A 42 -10.59 -8.81 15.14
C GLY A 42 -9.60 -8.82 13.96
N ASN A 43 -9.48 -9.96 13.29
CA ASN A 43 -8.60 -10.15 12.12
C ASN A 43 -9.09 -9.38 10.89
N GLY A 44 -10.37 -9.01 10.81
CA GLY A 44 -10.90 -8.20 9.71
C GLY A 44 -10.24 -6.83 9.58
N ALA A 45 -9.75 -6.28 10.69
CA ALA A 45 -9.05 -5.01 10.74
C ALA A 45 -7.69 -5.03 9.99
N LEU A 46 -7.15 -6.23 9.72
CA LEU A 46 -5.89 -6.41 9.00
C LEU A 46 -5.96 -5.88 7.55
N VAL A 47 -7.15 -5.61 7.01
CA VAL A 47 -7.29 -4.88 5.74
C VAL A 47 -6.67 -3.47 5.79
N VAL A 48 -6.54 -2.86 6.97
CA VAL A 48 -5.89 -1.56 7.12
C VAL A 48 -4.38 -1.66 6.86
N PRO A 49 -3.58 -2.43 7.64
CA PRO A 49 -2.15 -2.53 7.41
C PRO A 49 -1.79 -3.25 6.11
N PHE A 50 -2.58 -4.24 5.67
CA PHE A 50 -2.27 -5.04 4.47
C PHE A 50 -3.00 -4.60 3.19
N GLY A 51 -3.98 -3.71 3.29
CA GLY A 51 -4.63 -3.08 2.14
C GLY A 51 -4.22 -1.62 1.99
N ILE A 52 -4.58 -0.80 2.98
CA ILE A 52 -4.29 0.64 2.96
C ILE A 52 -2.78 0.91 3.06
N GLY A 53 -2.05 0.13 3.87
CA GLY A 53 -0.60 0.23 4.00
C GLY A 53 0.13 0.17 2.65
N PRO A 54 0.01 -0.91 1.87
CA PRO A 54 0.57 -0.98 0.51
C PRO A 54 0.15 0.16 -0.40
N ALA A 55 -1.11 0.62 -0.34
CA ALA A 55 -1.57 1.76 -1.14
C ALA A 55 -0.80 3.06 -0.81
N VAL A 56 -0.61 3.35 0.49
CA VAL A 56 0.17 4.51 0.96
C VAL A 56 1.62 4.40 0.53
N VAL A 57 2.24 3.22 0.69
CA VAL A 57 3.64 3.00 0.28
C VAL A 57 3.79 3.14 -1.23
N ALA A 58 2.89 2.56 -2.02
CA ALA A 58 2.91 2.64 -3.49
C ALA A 58 2.89 4.10 -3.98
N GLY A 59 2.04 4.93 -3.39
CA GLY A 59 1.94 6.34 -3.74
C GLY A 59 3.10 7.19 -3.25
N GLY A 60 3.50 7.02 -1.99
CA GLY A 60 4.63 7.72 -1.40
C GLY A 60 5.92 7.45 -2.17
N TRP A 61 6.15 6.20 -2.54
CA TRP A 61 7.34 5.82 -3.27
C TRP A 61 7.37 6.33 -4.71
N ALA A 62 6.25 6.21 -5.43
CA ALA A 62 6.12 6.77 -6.76
C ALA A 62 6.36 8.29 -6.77
N ALA A 63 5.79 9.01 -5.79
CA ALA A 63 6.04 10.44 -5.60
C ALA A 63 7.53 10.74 -5.37
N THR A 64 8.18 10.00 -4.47
CA THR A 64 9.61 10.19 -4.15
C THR A 64 10.50 9.94 -5.37
N ILE A 65 10.29 8.85 -6.12
CA ILE A 65 11.05 8.55 -7.35
C ILE A 65 10.88 9.67 -8.38
N LEU A 66 9.64 10.07 -8.66
CA LEU A 66 9.36 11.12 -9.63
C LEU A 66 9.94 12.47 -9.21
N ARG A 67 9.95 12.76 -7.91
CA ARG A 67 10.56 13.98 -7.35
C ARG A 67 12.08 13.98 -7.53
N MET A 68 12.74 12.86 -7.24
CA MET A 68 14.19 12.71 -7.46
C MET A 68 14.55 12.96 -8.92
N ARG A 69 13.71 12.47 -9.84
CA ARG A 69 13.86 12.62 -11.29
C ARG A 69 13.40 13.98 -11.84
N GLY A 70 13.01 14.91 -10.97
CA GLY A 70 12.64 16.28 -11.36
C GLY A 70 11.31 16.41 -12.10
N HIS A 71 10.43 15.41 -12.02
CA HIS A 71 9.15 15.45 -12.72
C HIS A 71 8.20 16.49 -12.08
N PRO A 72 7.58 17.42 -12.84
CA PRO A 72 6.79 18.53 -12.27
C PRO A 72 5.52 18.04 -11.58
N ARG A 73 4.92 16.95 -12.08
CA ARG A 73 3.69 16.34 -11.53
C ARG A 73 3.95 15.20 -10.55
N TRP A 74 5.12 15.16 -9.92
CA TRP A 74 5.55 14.06 -9.04
C TRP A 74 4.52 13.72 -7.95
N LEU A 75 3.96 14.74 -7.29
CA LEU A 75 3.01 14.56 -6.20
C LEU A 75 1.66 14.05 -6.71
N LEU A 76 1.15 14.63 -7.81
CA LEU A 76 -0.12 14.23 -8.41
C LEU A 76 -0.08 12.75 -8.85
N LEU A 77 1.02 12.32 -9.48
CA LEU A 77 1.19 10.94 -9.92
C LEU A 77 1.35 9.97 -8.74
N GLY A 78 2.06 10.37 -7.68
CA GLY A 78 2.14 9.57 -6.46
C GLY A 78 0.78 9.44 -5.75
N ILE A 79 0.03 10.53 -5.63
CA ILE A 79 -1.35 10.50 -5.11
C ILE A 79 -2.23 9.60 -5.98
N GLY A 80 -2.14 9.72 -7.31
CA GLY A 80 -2.85 8.84 -8.23
C GLY A 80 -2.53 7.36 -8.01
N SER A 81 -1.25 7.05 -7.78
CA SER A 81 -0.83 5.68 -7.45
C SER A 81 -1.39 5.19 -6.11
N ALA A 82 -1.50 6.06 -5.09
CA ALA A 82 -2.17 5.71 -3.84
C ALA A 82 -3.66 5.42 -4.06
N PHE A 83 -4.35 6.22 -4.87
CA PHE A 83 -5.75 5.98 -5.21
C PHE A 83 -5.99 4.66 -5.93
N VAL A 84 -5.07 4.25 -6.82
CA VAL A 84 -5.13 2.92 -7.44
C VAL A 84 -5.04 1.82 -6.37
N GLY A 85 -4.11 1.94 -5.42
CA GLY A 85 -4.01 0.98 -4.32
C GLY A 85 -5.25 0.96 -3.40
N LEU A 86 -5.83 2.13 -3.11
CA LEU A 86 -7.07 2.24 -2.35
C LEU A 86 -8.26 1.63 -3.10
N ALA A 87 -8.34 1.82 -4.41
CA ALA A 87 -9.38 1.20 -5.23
C ALA A 87 -9.27 -0.33 -5.24
N LEU A 88 -8.06 -0.87 -5.30
CA LEU A 88 -7.82 -2.31 -5.19
C LEU A 88 -8.18 -2.85 -3.80
N THR A 89 -7.83 -2.12 -2.74
CA THR A 89 -8.25 -2.45 -1.37
C THR A 89 -9.77 -2.43 -1.22
N ALA A 90 -10.44 -1.43 -1.80
CA ALA A 90 -11.89 -1.35 -1.81
C ALA A 90 -12.50 -2.52 -2.59
N ALA A 91 -11.91 -2.91 -3.73
CA ALA A 91 -12.35 -4.09 -4.49
C ALA A 91 -12.19 -5.39 -3.68
N CYS A 92 -11.13 -5.52 -2.87
CA CYS A 92 -10.98 -6.64 -1.93
C CYS A 92 -12.18 -6.72 -0.97
N LEU A 93 -12.56 -5.61 -0.34
CA LEU A 93 -13.68 -5.56 0.60
C LEU A 93 -15.03 -5.76 -0.08
N LEU A 94 -15.25 -5.04 -1.19
CA LEU A 94 -16.50 -5.08 -1.95
C LEU A 94 -16.76 -6.48 -2.51
N SER A 95 -15.74 -7.23 -2.89
CA SER A 95 -15.93 -8.62 -3.31
C SER A 95 -16.50 -9.49 -2.19
N LEU A 96 -16.00 -9.38 -0.96
CA LEU A 96 -16.55 -10.11 0.19
C LEU A 96 -18.00 -9.69 0.49
N ILE A 97 -18.28 -8.39 0.41
CA ILE A 97 -19.62 -7.84 0.66
C ILE A 97 -20.62 -8.27 -0.43
N ALA A 98 -20.24 -8.19 -1.70
CA ALA A 98 -21.13 -8.42 -2.83
C ALA A 98 -21.51 -9.91 -3.00
N PHE A 99 -20.56 -10.83 -2.75
CA PHE A 99 -20.84 -12.26 -2.85
C PHE A 99 -21.54 -12.80 -1.59
N GLY A 100 -21.27 -12.20 -0.42
CA GLY A 100 -21.90 -12.57 0.85
C GLY A 100 -21.72 -14.05 1.24
N PRO A 101 -22.55 -14.58 2.16
CA PRO A 101 -22.38 -15.93 2.69
C PRO A 101 -22.59 -17.04 1.64
N ARG A 102 -23.50 -16.82 0.69
CA ARG A 102 -23.85 -17.81 -0.34
C ARG A 102 -22.77 -17.99 -1.40
N GLY A 103 -21.97 -16.95 -1.64
CA GLY A 103 -20.87 -16.95 -2.61
C GLY A 103 -19.49 -16.85 -1.96
N ARG A 104 -19.35 -17.30 -0.70
CA ARG A 104 -18.15 -17.06 0.12
C ARG A 104 -16.84 -17.40 -0.58
N ASP A 105 -16.76 -18.55 -1.24
CA ASP A 105 -15.54 -18.99 -1.92
C ASP A 105 -15.17 -18.10 -3.11
N ALA A 106 -16.16 -17.69 -3.90
CA ALA A 106 -15.97 -16.77 -5.01
C ALA A 106 -15.56 -15.37 -4.51
N GLY A 107 -16.19 -14.87 -3.45
CA GLY A 107 -15.83 -13.61 -2.80
C GLY A 107 -14.41 -13.64 -2.24
N ALA A 108 -14.02 -14.72 -1.57
CA ALA A 108 -12.66 -14.89 -1.05
C ALA A 108 -11.62 -14.96 -2.18
N ALA A 109 -11.89 -15.73 -3.24
CA ALA A 109 -11.00 -15.81 -4.39
C ALA A 109 -10.80 -14.44 -5.09
N ALA A 110 -11.89 -13.69 -5.29
CA ALA A 110 -11.83 -12.34 -5.84
C ALA A 110 -11.07 -11.38 -4.91
N SER A 111 -11.29 -11.46 -3.60
CA SER A 111 -10.58 -10.66 -2.60
C SER A 111 -9.07 -10.92 -2.63
N LEU A 112 -8.67 -12.19 -2.71
CA LEU A 112 -7.28 -12.60 -2.86
C LEU A 112 -6.68 -12.10 -4.17
N PHE A 113 -7.41 -12.21 -5.28
CA PHE A 113 -6.96 -11.70 -6.58
C PHE A 113 -6.65 -10.20 -6.51
N PHE A 114 -7.56 -9.38 -5.99
CA PHE A 114 -7.31 -7.94 -5.82
C PHE A 114 -6.17 -7.65 -4.85
N GLY A 115 -6.01 -8.47 -3.81
CA GLY A 115 -4.85 -8.43 -2.91
C GLY A 115 -3.54 -8.66 -3.66
N PHE A 116 -3.44 -9.71 -4.47
CA PHE A 116 -2.25 -9.96 -5.30
C PHE A 116 -1.98 -8.82 -6.28
N VAL A 117 -3.03 -8.28 -6.92
CA VAL A 117 -2.89 -7.12 -7.81
C VAL A 117 -2.43 -5.88 -7.06
N LEU A 118 -2.86 -5.66 -5.81
CA LEU A 118 -2.39 -4.57 -4.96
C LEU A 118 -0.89 -4.68 -4.64
N TYR A 119 -0.42 -5.88 -4.25
CA TYR A 119 1.01 -6.11 -4.01
C TYR A 119 1.82 -6.03 -5.31
N GLY A 120 1.27 -6.49 -6.43
CA GLY A 120 1.84 -6.29 -7.75
C GLY A 120 1.94 -4.80 -8.11
N TRP A 121 0.91 -4.00 -7.76
CA TRP A 121 0.89 -2.56 -7.96
C TRP A 121 1.86 -1.81 -7.06
N LEU A 122 2.08 -2.26 -5.82
CA LEU A 122 3.10 -1.70 -4.93
C LEU A 122 4.49 -1.69 -5.59
N LEU A 123 4.86 -2.79 -6.24
CA LEU A 123 6.10 -2.88 -7.00
C LEU A 123 5.99 -2.15 -8.35
N GLY A 124 4.87 -2.36 -9.05
CA GLY A 124 4.60 -1.80 -10.36
C GLY A 124 4.62 -0.27 -10.36
N SER A 125 4.11 0.39 -9.33
CA SER A 125 4.09 1.86 -9.23
C SER A 125 5.49 2.44 -9.20
N ALA A 126 6.41 1.80 -8.50
CA ALA A 126 7.81 2.21 -8.43
C ALA A 126 8.53 2.00 -9.76
N ILE A 127 8.28 0.85 -10.41
CA ILE A 127 8.82 0.56 -11.75
C ILE A 127 8.30 1.59 -12.76
N VAL A 128 6.98 1.81 -12.81
CA VAL A 128 6.34 2.79 -13.70
C VAL A 128 6.89 4.19 -13.42
N ALA A 129 7.02 4.60 -12.16
CA ALA A 129 7.62 5.89 -11.79
C ALA A 129 9.07 6.04 -12.26
N ALA A 130 9.85 4.95 -12.28
CA ALA A 130 11.20 4.91 -12.81
C ALA A 130 11.26 4.93 -14.35
N LEU A 131 10.20 4.47 -15.03
CA LEU A 131 10.12 4.40 -16.49
C LEU A 131 9.50 5.64 -17.15
N ILE A 132 8.66 6.42 -16.43
CA ILE A 132 8.10 7.68 -16.94
C ILE A 132 9.25 8.59 -17.41
N ARG A 133 9.12 9.23 -18.58
CA ARG A 133 10.19 10.11 -19.08
C ARG A 133 10.41 11.29 -18.12
N ALA A 134 11.64 11.41 -17.61
CA ALA A 134 12.04 12.53 -16.79
C ALA A 134 12.37 13.74 -17.69
N PRO A 135 11.93 14.96 -17.33
CA PRO A 135 12.31 16.18 -18.05
C PRO A 135 13.81 16.49 -17.99
N ASP A 136 14.50 15.99 -16.98
CA ASP A 136 15.92 16.21 -16.74
C ASP A 136 16.66 14.87 -16.64
N PRO A 137 17.22 14.35 -17.75
CA PRO A 137 17.94 13.08 -17.78
C PRO A 137 19.28 13.13 -17.04
N ALA A 138 19.78 14.31 -16.66
CA ALA A 138 21.05 14.47 -15.93
C ALA A 138 20.91 14.20 -14.42
N ARG A 139 19.68 14.14 -13.87
CA ARG A 139 19.45 13.75 -12.48
C ARG A 139 19.55 12.24 -12.32
N GLY A 140 20.44 11.80 -11.43
CA GLY A 140 20.60 10.39 -11.07
C GLY A 140 19.28 9.75 -10.63
N GLY A 141 19.06 8.51 -11.08
CA GLY A 141 17.90 7.71 -10.68
C GLY A 141 17.89 7.35 -9.19
N PRO A 142 16.79 6.79 -8.68
CA PRO A 142 16.73 6.32 -7.30
C PRO A 142 17.83 5.27 -7.05
N PRO A 143 18.50 5.27 -5.87
CA PRO A 143 19.53 4.28 -5.56
C PRO A 143 18.94 2.86 -5.55
N PHE A 144 19.73 1.86 -5.93
CA PHE A 144 19.27 0.47 -5.97
C PHE A 144 18.71 -0.03 -4.62
N TRP A 145 19.27 0.44 -3.50
CA TRP A 145 18.78 0.15 -2.14
C TRP A 145 17.33 0.56 -1.89
N SER A 146 16.83 1.59 -2.60
CA SER A 146 15.41 1.98 -2.54
C SER A 146 14.50 0.87 -3.10
N ILE A 147 14.92 0.22 -4.19
CA ILE A 147 14.17 -0.87 -4.80
C ILE A 147 14.24 -2.12 -3.91
N ALA A 148 15.38 -2.39 -3.29
CA ALA A 148 15.52 -3.46 -2.31
C ALA A 148 14.60 -3.26 -1.08
N ALA A 149 14.51 -2.02 -0.56
CA ALA A 149 13.62 -1.69 0.56
C ALA A 149 12.14 -1.90 0.23
N LEU A 150 11.72 -1.60 -1.01
CA LEU A 150 10.37 -1.88 -1.50
C LEU A 150 10.02 -3.35 -1.57
N VAL A 151 11.01 -4.22 -1.84
CA VAL A 151 10.81 -5.68 -1.91
C VAL A 151 10.86 -6.28 -0.51
N LEU A 152 11.71 -5.75 0.37
CA LEU A 152 11.79 -6.16 1.77
C LEU A 152 10.47 -5.92 2.52
N LEU A 153 9.76 -4.84 2.23
CA LEU A 153 8.53 -4.46 2.94
C LEU A 153 7.37 -5.49 2.78
N PRO A 154 7.00 -5.96 1.57
CA PRO A 154 6.05 -7.05 1.42
C PRO A 154 6.60 -8.38 1.95
N VAL A 155 7.91 -8.65 1.83
CA VAL A 155 8.51 -9.87 2.38
C VAL A 155 8.43 -9.91 3.91
N THR A 156 8.70 -8.79 4.60
CA THR A 156 8.59 -8.73 6.07
C THR A 156 7.14 -8.70 6.54
N LEU A 157 6.22 -8.11 5.77
CA LEU A 157 4.78 -8.18 6.05
C LEU A 157 4.24 -9.61 5.88
N ILE A 158 4.62 -10.33 4.82
CA ILE A 158 4.26 -11.74 4.61
C ILE A 158 4.86 -12.61 5.71
N ALA A 159 6.16 -12.45 6.02
CA ALA A 159 6.81 -13.19 7.09
C ALA A 159 6.22 -12.89 8.48
N GLY A 160 5.83 -11.64 8.75
CA GLY A 160 5.15 -11.25 9.98
C GLY A 160 3.74 -11.84 10.11
N CYS A 161 3.00 -11.95 8.99
CA CYS A 161 1.73 -12.66 8.94
C CYS A 161 1.88 -14.15 9.23
N GLU A 162 2.85 -14.83 8.61
CA GLU A 162 3.09 -16.26 8.83
C GLU A 162 3.62 -16.56 10.24
N ALA A 163 4.42 -15.67 10.83
CA ALA A 163 4.84 -15.78 12.22
C ALA A 163 3.66 -15.65 13.22
N GLY A 164 2.59 -14.95 12.82
CA GLY A 164 1.37 -14.79 13.63
C GLY A 164 0.37 -15.95 13.51
N THR A 165 0.50 -16.83 12.51
CA THR A 165 -0.36 -18.02 12.35
C THR A 165 0.18 -19.27 13.05
N GLY A 166 1.31 -19.16 13.75
CA GLY A 166 1.91 -20.22 14.55
C GLY A 166 1.38 -20.26 15.99
N VAL A 167 0.06 -20.38 16.18
CA VAL A 167 -0.58 -20.84 17.43
C VAL A 167 -1.85 -21.61 17.09
#